data_AF-A0A229VZL5-F1
#
_entry.id   AF-A0A229VZL5-F1
#
_cell.length_a   1.000
_cell.length_b   1.000
_cell.length_c   1.000
_cell.angle_alpha   90.00
_cell.angle_beta   90.00
_cell.angle_gamma   90.00
#
_symmetry.space_group_name_H-M   'P 1'
#
loop_
_entity.id
_entity.type
_entity.pdbx_description
1 polymer ?
#
loop_
_entity_poly.entity_id
_entity_poly.type
_entity_poly.pdbx_seq_one_letter_code
_entity_poly.pdbx_strand_id
1 'polypeptide(L)' 'MQVELKPLLLKGVIKEVTEVGVRIGVNGRMGVLSLPLRLIYADKPLAVGQECEFYLSYVNVI' A
#
# COMPACT_ATOMS: atom_id res chain seq x y z
N MET A 1 -18.79 6.36 18.15
CA MET A 1 -17.53 6.02 18.85
C MET A 1 -16.50 7.07 18.40
N GLN A 2 -15.97 7.92 19.29
CA GLN A 2 -14.85 8.80 18.92
C GLN A 2 -13.58 7.94 18.93
N VAL A 3 -13.13 7.52 17.76
CA VAL A 3 -11.91 6.70 17.59
C VAL A 3 -10.87 7.56 16.92
N GLU A 4 -9.75 7.78 17.60
CA GLU A 4 -8.56 8.37 16.99
C GLU A 4 -7.88 7.31 16.12
N LEU A 5 -7.84 7.54 14.81
CA LEU A 5 -7.20 6.64 13.86
C LEU A 5 -5.68 6.88 13.83
N LYS A 6 -4.91 5.90 14.29
CA LYS A 6 -3.44 5.93 14.21
C LYS A 6 -2.97 5.10 13.02
N PRO A 7 -2.22 5.69 12.07
CA PRO A 7 -1.65 4.92 10.97
C PRO A 7 -0.55 3.99 11.48
N LEU A 8 -0.51 2.77 10.95
CA LEU A 8 0.50 1.76 11.25
C LEU A 8 1.45 1.63 10.07
N LEU A 9 2.76 1.55 10.35
CA LEU A 9 3.76 1.23 9.33
C LEU A 9 3.68 -0.26 9.00
N LEU A 10 3.35 -0.57 7.75
CA LEU A 10 3.26 -1.91 7.22
C LEU A 10 4.26 -2.11 6.10
N LYS A 11 4.55 -3.38 5.81
CA LYS A 11 5.42 -3.80 4.70
C LYS A 11 4.64 -4.66 3.72
N GLY A 12 5.06 -4.60 2.46
CA GLY A 12 4.48 -5.42 1.41
C GLY A 12 5.42 -5.60 0.23
N VAL A 13 4.94 -6.34 -0.76
CA VAL A 13 5.67 -6.63 -2.00
C VAL A 13 4.78 -6.28 -3.19
N ILE A 14 5.32 -5.53 -4.15
CA ILE A 14 4.62 -5.24 -5.41
C ILE A 14 4.37 -6.56 -6.15
N LYS A 15 3.10 -6.87 -6.41
CA LYS A 15 2.64 -8.06 -7.13
C LYS A 15 2.28 -7.76 -8.58
N GLU A 16 1.89 -6.52 -8.86
CA GLU A 16 1.48 -6.07 -10.20
C GLU A 16 1.81 -4.59 -10.36
N VAL A 17 2.25 -4.20 -11.56
CA VAL A 17 2.43 -2.81 -11.98
C VAL A 17 1.64 -2.63 -13.28
N THR A 18 0.77 -1.62 -13.33
CA THR A 18 -0.03 -1.26 -14.50
C THR A 18 0.29 0.18 -14.91
N GLU A 19 -0.29 0.64 -16.03
CA GLU A 19 -0.15 2.02 -16.48
C GLU A 19 -0.70 3.05 -15.48
N VAL A 20 -1.62 2.64 -14.61
CA VAL A 20 -2.34 3.55 -13.70
C VAL A 20 -2.04 3.32 -12.23
N GLY A 21 -1.43 2.19 -11.85
CA GLY A 21 -1.20 1.88 -10.45
C GLY A 21 -0.38 0.63 -10.19
N VAL A 22 -0.32 0.25 -8.91
CA VAL A 22 0.32 -0.96 -8.42
C VAL A 22 -0.61 -1.75 -7.51
N ARG A 23 -0.41 -3.06 -7.47
CA ARG A 23 -1.00 -3.93 -6.45
C ARG A 23 0.10 -4.41 -5.52
N ILE A 24 -0.08 -4.17 -4.23
CA ILE A 24 0.86 -4.53 -3.18
C ILE A 24 0.24 -5.65 -2.36
N GLY A 25 0.90 -6.80 -2.31
CA GLY A 25 0.56 -7.85 -1.35
C GLY A 25 1.08 -7.46 0.02
N VAL A 26 0.19 -7.30 1.00
CA VAL A 26 0.55 -6.93 2.36
C VAL A 26 1.11 -8.15 3.08
N ASN A 27 2.24 -7.99 3.76
CA ASN A 27 2.90 -9.09 4.48
C ASN A 27 1.97 -9.69 5.53
N GLY A 28 2.18 -10.97 5.88
CA GLY A 28 1.34 -11.67 6.84
C GLY A 28 -0.04 -12.08 6.30
N ARG A 29 -0.23 -12.08 4.97
CA ARG A 29 -1.49 -12.45 4.30
C ARG A 29 -2.68 -11.55 4.68
N MET A 30 -2.39 -10.27 4.97
CA MET A 30 -3.40 -9.28 5.37
C MET A 30 -4.19 -8.70 4.18
N GLY A 31 -3.95 -9.19 2.97
CA GLY A 31 -4.69 -8.82 1.76
C GLY A 31 -3.81 -8.12 0.72
N VAL A 32 -4.47 -7.42 -0.20
CA VAL A 32 -3.84 -6.71 -1.31
C VAL A 32 -4.33 -5.26 -1.34
N LEU A 33 -3.39 -4.33 -1.36
CA LEU A 33 -3.66 -2.90 -1.52
C LEU A 33 -3.50 -2.53 -3.00
N SER A 34 -4.46 -1.83 -3.59
CA SER A 34 -4.35 -1.32 -4.97
C SER A 34 -4.29 0.20 -4.93
N LEU A 35 -3.18 0.77 -5.38
CA LEU A 35 -2.91 2.20 -5.29
C LEU A 35 -2.59 2.79 -6.67
N PRO A 36 -3.05 4.01 -7.00
CA PRO A 36 -2.62 4.71 -8.19
C PRO A 36 -1.15 5.17 -8.05
N LEU A 37 -0.44 5.31 -9.18
CA LEU A 37 0.99 5.66 -9.20
C LEU A 37 1.31 6.96 -8.46
N ARG A 38 0.39 7.94 -8.45
CA ARG A 38 0.56 9.22 -7.76
C ARG A 38 0.72 9.12 -6.23
N LEU A 39 0.44 7.96 -5.63
CA LEU A 39 0.61 7.72 -4.19
C LEU A 39 1.91 6.96 -3.87
N ILE A 40 2.75 6.69 -4.87
CA ILE A 40 3.98 5.91 -4.69
C ILE A 40 5.20 6.84 -4.81
N TYR A 41 6.03 6.84 -3.77
CA TYR A 41 7.33 7.51 -3.77
C TYR A 41 8.41 6.46 -4.09
N ALA A 42 9.19 6.68 -5.16
CA ALA A 42 10.27 5.79 -5.54
C ALA A 42 11.36 6.52 -6.34
N ASP A 43 12.63 6.22 -6.03
CA ASP A 43 13.80 6.75 -6.76
C ASP A 43 14.16 5.92 -8.00
N LYS A 44 13.45 4.80 -8.21
CA LYS A 44 13.68 3.84 -9.30
C LYS A 44 12.34 3.43 -9.92
N PRO A 45 12.35 2.96 -11.18
CA PRO A 45 11.15 2.39 -11.79
C PRO A 45 10.55 1.26 -10.94
N LEU A 46 9.22 1.24 -10.88
CA LEU A 46 8.47 0.22 -10.15
C LEU A 46 8.54 -1.11 -10.88
N ALA A 47 8.74 -2.19 -10.12
CA ALA A 47 8.84 -3.54 -10.64
C ALA A 47 8.21 -4.56 -9.69
N VAL A 48 7.66 -5.62 -10.27
CA VAL A 48 7.13 -6.77 -9.52
C VAL A 48 8.24 -7.40 -8.68
N GLY A 49 7.93 -7.75 -7.43
CA GLY A 49 8.88 -8.32 -6.47
C GLY A 49 9.60 -7.29 -5.61
N GLN A 50 9.50 -5.99 -5.90
CA GLN A 50 10.06 -4.96 -5.04
C GLN A 50 9.35 -4.90 -3.68
N GLU A 51 10.14 -4.82 -2.61
CA GLU A 51 9.65 -4.57 -1.26
C GLU A 51 9.29 -3.08 -1.11
N CYS A 52 8.27 -2.81 -0.30
CA CYS A 52 7.84 -1.45 0.02
C CYS A 52 7.29 -1.37 1.44
N GLU A 53 7.25 -0.16 1.97
CA GLU A 53 6.59 0.17 3.22
C GLU A 53 5.56 1.28 3.01
N PHE A 54 4.51 1.27 3.81
CA PHE A 54 3.43 2.25 3.72
C PHE A 54 2.72 2.38 5.06
N TYR A 55 2.15 3.55 5.32
CA TYR A 55 1.31 3.80 6.47
C TYR A 55 -0.16 3.54 6.12
N LEU A 56 -0.86 2.73 6.93
CA LEU A 56 -2.28 2.45 6.76
C LEU A 56 -3.05 2.67 8.06
N SER A 57 -4.18 3.37 7.97
CA SER A 57 -5.20 3.46 9.02
C SER A 57 -6.53 2.86 8.53
N TYR A 58 -7.46 2.60 9.45
CA TYR A 58 -8.78 2.09 9.09
C TYR A 58 -9.61 3.15 8.33
N VAL A 59 -10.41 2.69 7.36
CA VAL A 59 -11.38 3.53 6.68
C VAL A 59 -12.55 3.78 7.62
N ASN A 60 -12.85 5.06 7.90
CA ASN A 60 -14.05 5.45 8.63
C ASN A 60 -15.16 5.81 7.65
N VAL A 61 -16.30 5.13 7.74
CA VAL A 61 -17.50 5.48 7.00
C VAL A 61 -18.24 6.57 7.77
N ILE A 62 -18.61 7.65 7.08
CA ILE A 62 -19.36 8.79 7.64
C ILE A 62 -20.83 8.73 7.25
#